data_AF-A0A7V2S7W3-F1
#
_entry.id   AF-A0A7V2S7W3-F1
#
_cell.length_a   1.000
_cell.length_b   1.000
_cell.length_c   1.000
_cell.angle_alpha   90.00
_cell.angle_beta   90.00
_cell.angle_gamma   90.00
#
_symmetry.space_group_name_H-M   'P 1'
#
loop_
_entity.id
_entity.type
_entity.pdbx_description
1 polymer ?
#
loop_
_entity_poly.entity_id
_entity_poly.type
_entity_poly.pdbx_seq_one_letter_code
_entity_poly.pdbx_strand_id
1 'polypeptide(L)'
;MIRSQIYLTEEEKNSLKIISNETGRTQSDLIREAVDSFIYQIRKKKSNTKRQEAFGIWKDRHDRPEISELRNEFDRSFQDG
;
A
#
# COMPACT_ATOMS: atom_id res chain seq x y z
N MET A 1 -0.97 13.65 17.76
CA MET A 1 -1.66 12.37 18.01
C MET A 1 -2.95 12.63 18.76
N ILE A 2 -3.99 11.84 18.52
CA ILE A 2 -5.23 11.87 19.29
C ILE A 2 -5.17 10.70 20.29
N ARG A 3 -5.48 10.95 21.57
CA ARG A 3 -5.52 9.90 22.59
C ARG A 3 -6.73 9.01 22.34
N SER A 4 -6.48 7.73 22.15
CA SER A 4 -7.52 6.72 21.97
C SER A 4 -7.41 5.65 23.04
N GLN A 5 -8.54 5.16 23.54
CA GLN A 5 -8.62 3.97 24.36
C GLN A 5 -8.86 2.77 23.44
N ILE A 6 -8.11 1.69 23.65
CA ILE A 6 -8.26 0.43 22.93
C ILE A 6 -8.38 -0.70 23.94
N TYR A 7 -9.16 -1.71 23.60
CA TYR A 7 -9.24 -2.95 24.36
C TYR A 7 -8.19 -3.92 23.83
N LEU A 8 -7.47 -4.54 24.75
CA LEU A 8 -6.47 -5.56 24.48
C LEU A 8 -6.74 -6.73 25.42
N THR A 9 -6.45 -7.94 24.96
CA THR A 9 -6.37 -9.09 25.86
C THR A 9 -5.19 -8.92 26.83
N GLU A 10 -5.21 -9.67 27.93
CA GLU A 10 -4.09 -9.69 28.87
C GLU A 10 -2.80 -10.19 28.20
N GLU A 11 -2.91 -11.17 27.31
CA GLU A 11 -1.80 -11.71 26.53
C GLU A 11 -1.19 -10.67 25.58
N GLU A 12 -2.02 -9.92 24.85
CA GLU A 12 -1.56 -8.85 23.95
C GLU A 12 -0.84 -7.74 24.73
N LYS A 13 -1.40 -7.35 25.88
CA LYS A 13 -0.78 -6.33 26.75
C LYS A 13 0.57 -6.80 27.30
N ASN A 14 0.67 -8.05 27.73
CA ASN A 14 1.91 -8.62 28.24
C ASN A 14 2.96 -8.74 27.13
N SER A 15 2.56 -9.19 25.94
CA SER A 15 3.42 -9.25 24.75
C SER A 15 3.96 -7.87 24.37
N LEU A 16 3.11 -6.85 24.34
CA LEU A 16 3.54 -5.46 24.08
C LEU A 16 4.53 -4.95 25.13
N LYS A 17 4.37 -5.32 26.40
CA LYS A 17 5.31 -4.94 27.46
C LYS A 17 6.68 -5.60 27.26
N ILE A 18 6.70 -6.88 26.91
CA ILE A 18 7.95 -7.61 26.63
C ILE A 18 8.68 -6.97 25.45
N ILE A 19 8.00 -6.79 24.32
CA ILE A 19 8.58 -6.18 23.10
C ILE A 19 9.05 -4.74 23.38
N SER A 20 8.28 -3.98 24.16
CA SER A 20 8.65 -2.62 24.58
C SER A 20 9.98 -2.60 25.34
N ASN A 21 10.16 -3.54 26.28
CA ASN A 21 11.40 -3.66 27.05
C ASN A 21 12.58 -4.10 26.18
N GLU A 22 12.38 -5.07 25.29
CA GLU A 22 13.43 -5.60 24.41
C GLU A 22 13.90 -4.57 23.36
N THR A 23 12.98 -3.75 22.85
CA THR A 23 13.28 -2.78 21.79
C THR A 23 13.59 -1.38 22.31
N GLY A 24 13.34 -1.10 23.59
CA GLY A 24 13.43 0.24 24.16
C GLY A 24 12.36 1.22 23.66
N ARG A 25 11.33 0.73 22.96
CA ARG A 25 10.26 1.54 22.37
C ARG A 25 9.04 1.56 23.27
N THR A 26 8.22 2.60 23.17
CA THR A 26 6.98 2.67 23.95
C THR A 26 5.91 1.74 23.39
N GLN A 27 5.00 1.24 24.24
CA GLN A 27 3.85 0.44 23.77
C GLN A 27 2.99 1.22 22.76
N SER A 28 2.85 2.53 22.93
CA SER A 28 2.11 3.39 22.00
C SER A 28 2.77 3.46 20.62
N ASP A 29 4.11 3.45 20.56
CA ASP A 29 4.84 3.40 19.28
C ASP A 29 4.65 2.07 18.57
N LEU A 30 4.69 0.96 19.30
CA LEU A 30 4.48 -0.38 18.75
C LEU A 30 3.06 -0.54 18.20
N ILE A 31 2.05 -0.12 18.98
CA ILE A 31 0.65 -0.15 18.56
C ILE A 31 0.46 0.70 17.30
N ARG A 32 1.03 1.92 17.29
CA ARG A 32 0.94 2.79 16.12
C ARG A 32 1.54 2.14 14.89
N GLU A 33 2.76 1.60 14.99
CA GLU A 33 3.42 0.97 13.84
C GLU A 33 2.62 -0.23 13.31
N ALA A 34 2.04 -1.03 14.20
CA ALA A 34 1.18 -2.15 13.82
C ALA A 34 -0.06 -1.65 13.05
N VAL A 35 -0.71 -0.59 13.53
CA VAL A 35 -1.86 0.02 12.86
C VAL A 35 -1.47 0.62 11.50
N ASP A 36 -0.37 1.37 11.43
CA ASP A 36 0.14 1.97 10.20
C ASP A 36 0.46 0.89 9.16
N SER A 37 1.13 -0.18 9.58
CA SER A 37 1.48 -1.33 8.75
C SER A 37 0.24 -2.05 8.23
N PHE A 38 -0.77 -2.24 9.09
CA PHE A 38 -2.03 -2.87 8.71
C PHE A 38 -2.80 -2.03 7.68
N ILE A 39 -2.90 -0.71 7.89
CA ILE A 39 -3.53 0.22 6.94
C ILE A 39 -2.80 0.18 5.60
N TYR A 40 -1.46 0.21 5.63
CA TYR A 40 -0.65 0.14 4.43
C TYR A 40 -0.90 -1.16 3.65
N GLN A 41 -0.92 -2.31 4.32
CA GLN A 41 -1.20 -3.61 3.70
C GLN A 41 -2.60 -3.65 3.06
N ILE A 42 -3.63 -3.14 3.73
CA ILE A 42 -4.99 -3.05 3.18
C ILE A 42 -5.02 -2.16 1.94
N ARG A 43 -4.39 -0.98 1.99
CA ARG A 43 -4.34 -0.04 0.86
C ARG A 43 -3.60 -0.62 -0.33
N LYS A 44 -2.45 -1.28 -0.09
CA LYS A 44 -1.67 -1.96 -1.12
C LYS A 44 -2.49 -3.08 -1.77
N LYS A 45 -3.19 -3.90 -0.98
CA LYS A 45 -4.10 -4.93 -1.49
C LYS A 45 -5.19 -4.33 -2.38
N LYS A 46 -5.87 -3.27 -1.91
CA LYS A 46 -6.89 -2.56 -2.71
C LYS A 46 -6.32 -1.95 -3.99
N SER A 47 -5.12 -1.38 -3.95
CA SER A 47 -4.45 -0.84 -5.14
C SER A 47 -4.09 -1.94 -6.13
N ASN A 48 -3.67 -3.11 -5.66
CA ASN A 48 -3.39 -4.25 -6.51
C ASN A 48 -4.68 -4.80 -7.14
N THR A 49 -5.77 -4.90 -6.39
CA THR A 49 -7.09 -5.27 -6.93
C THR A 49 -7.55 -4.28 -7.99
N LYS A 50 -7.51 -2.97 -7.73
CA LYS A 50 -7.85 -1.94 -8.72
C LYS A 50 -6.96 -1.99 -9.96
N ARG A 51 -5.66 -2.24 -9.81
CA ARG A 51 -4.74 -2.43 -10.95
C ARG A 51 -5.09 -3.68 -11.73
N GLN A 52 -5.39 -4.79 -11.08
CA GLN A 52 -5.80 -6.04 -11.75
C GLN A 52 -7.13 -5.87 -12.48
N GLU A 53 -8.10 -5.17 -11.90
CA GLU A 53 -9.36 -4.79 -12.55
C GLU A 53 -9.10 -3.90 -13.77
N ALA A 54 -8.25 -2.88 -13.64
CA ALA A 54 -7.84 -2.06 -14.78
C ALA A 54 -7.15 -2.90 -15.86
N PHE A 55 -6.17 -3.74 -15.50
CA PHE A 55 -5.53 -4.65 -16.45
C PHE A 55 -6.53 -5.60 -17.13
N GLY A 56 -7.58 -6.06 -16.43
CA GLY A 56 -8.68 -6.83 -16.99
C GLY A 56 -9.51 -6.03 -18.00
N ILE A 57 -9.89 -4.79 -17.67
CA ILE A 57 -10.59 -3.86 -18.58
C ILE A 57 -9.80 -3.62 -19.86
N TRP A 58 -8.47 -3.50 -19.77
CA TRP A 58 -7.63 -3.36 -20.96
C TRP A 58 -7.45 -4.69 -21.69
N LYS A 59 -7.42 -5.85 -21.00
CA LYS A 59 -7.18 -7.17 -21.62
C LYS A 59 -8.26 -7.59 -22.62
N ASP A 60 -9.51 -7.17 -22.39
CA ASP A 60 -10.64 -7.50 -23.26
C ASP A 60 -10.88 -6.48 -24.39
N ARG A 61 -10.09 -5.41 -24.45
CA ARG A 61 -10.08 -4.46 -25.58
C ARG A 61 -9.34 -5.06 -26.78
N HIS A 62 -10.09 -5.30 -27.86
CA HIS A 62 -9.60 -5.73 -29.17
C HIS A 62 -9.24 -4.55 -30.10
N ASP A 63 -9.39 -3.31 -29.64
CA ASP A 63 -9.17 -2.05 -30.36
C ASP A 63 -7.83 -1.37 -30.01
N ARG A 64 -6.82 -2.15 -29.60
CA ARG A 64 -5.51 -1.60 -29.22
C ARG A 64 -4.68 -1.29 -30.48
N PRO A 65 -4.15 -0.07 -30.64
CA PRO A 65 -3.11 0.19 -31.64
C PRO A 65 -1.89 -0.67 -31.32
N GLU A 66 -1.18 -1.13 -32.35
CA GLU A 66 0.09 -1.85 -32.19
C GLU A 66 1.05 -1.00 -31.34
N ILE A 67 1.68 -1.59 -30.33
CA ILE A 67 2.53 -0.88 -29.35
C ILE A 67 3.67 -0.09 -30.04
N SER A 68 4.04 -0.50 -31.26
CA SER A 68 4.99 0.18 -32.14
C SER A 68 4.50 1.57 -32.60
N GLU A 69 3.19 1.74 -32.84
CA GLU A 69 2.62 3.01 -33.32
C GLU A 69 2.63 4.07 -32.21
N LEU A 70 2.29 3.68 -30.98
CA LEU A 70 2.33 4.56 -29.81
C LEU A 70 3.75 5.05 -29.46
N ARG A 71 4.78 4.22 -29.71
CA ARG A 71 6.18 4.60 -29.46
C ARG A 71 6.67 5.64 -30.48
N ASN A 72 6.29 5.48 -31.74
CA ASN A 72 6.67 6.41 -32.81
C ASN A 72 6.05 7.80 -32.65
N GLU A 73 4.87 7.90 -32.03
CA GLU A 73 4.18 9.18 -31.80
C GLU A 73 4.83 9.96 -30.65
N PHE A 74 5.24 9.27 -29.59
CA PHE A 74 5.99 9.85 -28.48
C PHE A 74 7.38 10.34 -28.92
N ASP A 75 8.12 9.58 -29.72
CA ASP A 75 9.46 9.99 -30.19
C ASP A 75 9.41 11.26 -31.06
N ARG A 76 8.33 11.48 -31.82
CA ARG A 76 8.15 12.71 -32.62
C ARG A 76 7.93 13.95 -31.74
N SER A 77 7.22 13.79 -30.62
CA SER A 77 6.94 14.90 -29.71
C SER A 77 8.16 15.42 -28.93
N PHE A 78 9.29 14.70 -28.95
CA PHE A 78 10.54 15.10 -28.30
C PHE A 78 11.58 15.71 -29.25
N GLN A 79 11.29 15.85 -30.55
CA GLN A 79 12.22 16.45 -31.52
C GLN A 79 11.93 17.91 -31.88
N ASP A 80 10.80 18.46 -31.45
CA ASP A 80 10.45 19.89 -31.62
C ASP A 80 10.56 20.66 -30.30
N GLY A 81 11.77 20.66 -29.70
CA GLY A 81 12.12 21.42 -28.50
C GLY A 81 13.38 22.26 -28.68
#